data_AF-A0A2D8AKJ9-F1
#
_entry.id   AF-A0A2D8AKJ9-F1
#
_cell.length_a   1.000
_cell.length_b   1.000
_cell.length_c   1.000
_cell.angle_alpha   90.00
_cell.angle_beta   90.00
_cell.angle_gamma   90.00
#
_symmetry.space_group_name_H-M   'P 1'
#
loop_
_entity.id
_entity.type
_entity.pdbx_description
1 polymer ?
#
loop_
_entity_poly.entity_id
_entity_poly.type
_entity_poly.pdbx_seq_one_letter_code
_entity_poly.pdbx_strand_id
1 'polypeptide(L)'
;MTLTIPIASSSLRLVLGSLFALILTVCAGSAGFDLAALQNSDINNFRAPSGATLSTGQPTAAQLGLAARAGVKHVINLRTAGEEVAFNEG
;
A
#
# COMPACT_ATOMS: atom_id res chain seq x y z
N MET A 1 48.10 -3.64 17.34
CA MET A 1 47.77 -3.29 15.94
C MET A 1 46.56 -2.38 15.99
N THR A 2 46.78 -1.06 16.02
CA THR A 2 45.73 -0.05 16.18
C THR A 2 45.13 0.27 14.81
N LEU A 3 43.83 -0.01 14.65
CA LEU A 3 43.10 0.24 13.42
C LEU A 3 42.71 1.72 13.36
N THR A 4 43.49 2.54 12.67
CA THR A 4 43.16 3.95 12.43
C THR A 4 42.08 4.03 11.36
N ILE A 5 40.86 4.36 11.77
CA ILE A 5 39.74 4.62 10.85
C ILE A 5 39.96 6.03 10.25
N PRO A 6 40.04 6.20 8.92
CA PRO A 6 40.21 7.52 8.33
C PRO A 6 38.97 8.36 8.58
N ILE A 7 39.19 9.57 9.11
CA ILE A 7 38.15 10.55 9.40
C ILE A 7 37.65 11.08 8.05
N ALA A 8 36.50 10.60 7.59
CA ALA A 8 35.83 11.08 6.37
C ALA A 8 35.72 12.62 6.38
N SER A 9 36.08 13.27 5.27
CA SER A 9 35.97 14.72 5.08
C SER A 9 34.53 15.20 5.26
N SER A 10 34.32 16.44 5.74
CA SER A 10 32.97 16.99 5.96
C SER A 10 32.06 16.86 4.74
N SER A 11 32.63 17.00 3.54
CA SER A 11 31.91 16.82 2.27
C SER A 11 31.45 15.37 2.05
N LEU A 12 32.27 14.38 2.39
CA LEU A 12 31.89 12.96 2.29
C LEU A 12 30.77 12.62 3.27
N ARG A 13 30.81 13.18 4.48
CA ARG A 13 29.75 13.00 5.49
C ARG A 13 28.42 13.61 5.05
N LEU A 14 28.46 14.79 4.44
CA LEU A 14 27.27 15.44 3.86
C LEU A 14 26.65 14.59 2.75
N VAL A 15 27.48 14.09 1.82
CA VAL A 15 27.01 13.23 0.73
C VAL A 15 26.40 11.93 1.25
N LEU A 16 27.04 11.26 2.21
CA LEU A 16 26.50 10.03 2.81
C LEU A 16 25.19 10.28 3.57
N GLY A 17 25.11 11.39 4.30
CA GLY A 17 23.89 11.79 5.01
C GLY A 17 22.73 12.09 4.07
N SER A 18 22.98 12.82 2.97
CA SER A 18 21.98 13.09 1.94
C SER A 18 21.54 11.82 1.22
N LEU A 19 22.46 10.91 0.90
CA LEU A 19 22.12 9.63 0.28
C LEU A 19 21.25 8.77 1.21
N PHE A 20 21.58 8.73 2.50
CA PHE A 20 20.80 8.00 3.50
C PHE A 20 19.39 8.59 3.66
N ALA A 21 19.27 9.92 3.71
CA ALA A 21 17.96 10.61 3.75
C ALA A 21 17.11 10.34 2.50
N LEU A 22 17.73 10.26 1.32
CA LEU A 22 17.04 9.95 0.07
C LEU A 22 16.48 8.52 0.08
N ILE A 23 17.25 7.55 0.58
CA ILE A 23 16.81 6.15 0.70
C ILE A 23 15.63 6.01 1.67
N LEU A 24 15.64 6.75 2.78
CA LEU A 24 14.52 6.73 3.75
C LEU A 24 13.20 7.23 3.14
N THR A 25 13.27 8.18 2.21
CA THR A 25 12.09 8.72 1.52
C THR A 25 11.44 7.67 0.60
N VAL A 26 12.21 6.75 0.03
CA VAL A 26 11.67 5.64 -0.78
C VAL A 26 10.94 4.58 0.06
N CYS A 27 11.36 4.38 1.31
CA CYS A 27 10.71 3.43 2.22
C CYS A 27 9.43 3.98 2.87
N ALA A 28 9.22 5.29 2.85
CA ALA A 28 7.96 5.92 3.18
C ALA A 28 6.97 5.68 2.02
N GLY A 29 6.48 4.44 1.89
CA GLY A 29 5.59 4.01 0.82
C GLY A 29 4.44 5.00 0.58
N SER A 30 4.08 5.20 -0.68
CA SER A 30 3.01 6.11 -1.07
C SER A 30 1.72 5.76 -0.32
N ALA A 31 1.13 6.74 0.36
CA ALA A 31 -0.11 6.60 1.13
C ALA A 31 -1.38 6.39 0.26
N GLY A 32 -1.21 5.99 -1.00
CA GLY A 32 -2.29 5.76 -1.96
C GLY A 32 -2.34 4.30 -2.37
N PHE A 33 -3.51 3.89 -2.87
CA PHE A 33 -3.68 2.59 -3.50
C PHE A 33 -3.49 2.69 -5.02
N ASP A 34 -3.09 1.58 -5.64
CA ASP A 34 -3.05 1.42 -7.09
C ASP A 34 -4.48 1.42 -7.64
N LEU A 35 -4.96 2.62 -7.96
CA LEU A 35 -6.31 2.84 -8.44
C LEU A 35 -6.54 2.16 -9.81
N ALA A 36 -5.50 2.04 -10.64
CA ALA A 36 -5.61 1.37 -11.92
C ALA A 36 -5.83 -0.14 -11.72
N ALA A 37 -5.08 -0.78 -10.83
CA ALA A 37 -5.31 -2.19 -10.50
C ALA A 37 -6.73 -2.43 -9.95
N LEU A 38 -7.21 -1.53 -9.09
CA LEU A 38 -8.55 -1.61 -8.51
C LEU A 38 -9.68 -1.36 -9.52
N GLN A 39 -9.53 -0.42 -10.43
CA GLN A 39 -10.52 -0.16 -11.48
C GLN A 39 -10.66 -1.33 -12.47
N ASN A 40 -9.59 -2.10 -12.67
CA ASN A 40 -9.57 -3.29 -13.54
C ASN A 40 -9.89 -4.60 -12.80
N SER A 41 -10.37 -4.54 -11.56
CA SER A 41 -10.59 -5.73 -10.72
C SER A 41 -11.95 -6.42 -10.91
N ASP A 42 -12.78 -5.92 -11.84
CA ASP A 42 -14.15 -6.37 -12.11
C ASP A 42 -15.04 -6.46 -10.85
N ILE A 43 -14.68 -5.73 -9.78
CA ILE A 43 -15.50 -5.67 -8.56
C ILE A 43 -16.79 -4.92 -8.88
N ASN A 44 -17.92 -5.57 -8.59
CA ASN A 44 -19.23 -4.98 -8.81
C ASN A 44 -19.40 -3.66 -8.04
N ASN A 45 -20.07 -2.68 -8.66
CA ASN A 45 -20.37 -1.37 -8.05
C ASN A 45 -19.14 -0.65 -7.47
N PHE A 46 -17.96 -0.83 -8.08
CA PHE A 46 -16.74 -0.13 -7.68
C PHE A 46 -16.84 1.38 -7.91
N ARG A 47 -16.50 2.17 -6.89
CA ARG A 47 -16.47 3.63 -6.88
C ARG A 47 -15.28 4.10 -6.06
N ALA A 48 -14.61 5.15 -6.52
CA ALA A 48 -13.52 5.81 -5.82
C ALA A 48 -13.86 7.31 -5.62
N PRO A 49 -14.76 7.65 -4.67
CA PRO A 49 -15.20 9.03 -4.46
C PRO A 49 -14.08 9.97 -4.00
N SER A 50 -13.02 9.44 -3.40
CA SER A 50 -11.82 10.20 -3.02
C SER A 50 -10.58 9.33 -3.20
N GLY A 51 -9.40 9.94 -3.24
CA GLY A 51 -8.13 9.24 -3.38
C GLY A 51 -7.76 8.31 -2.21
N ALA A 52 -8.53 8.32 -1.13
CA ALA A 52 -8.31 7.50 0.06
C ALA A 52 -9.52 6.61 0.43
N THR A 53 -10.62 6.69 -0.32
CA THR A 53 -11.86 5.96 0.01
C THR A 53 -12.42 5.27 -1.21
N LEU A 54 -12.76 4.00 -1.01
CA LEU A 54 -13.33 3.12 -2.03
C LEU A 54 -14.68 2.60 -1.53
N SER A 55 -15.60 2.37 -2.45
CA SER A 55 -16.87 1.68 -2.19
C SER A 55 -17.10 0.64 -3.28
N THR A 56 -17.58 -0.54 -2.88
CA THR A 56 -17.80 -1.66 -3.78
C THR A 56 -19.02 -2.47 -3.32
N GLY A 57 -19.53 -3.34 -4.19
CA GLY A 57 -20.31 -4.50 -3.77
C GLY A 57 -19.45 -5.51 -3.00
N GLN A 58 -20.01 -6.67 -2.65
CA GLN A 58 -19.26 -7.75 -1.99
C GLN A 58 -18.15 -8.25 -2.92
N PRO A 59 -16.86 -8.09 -2.57
CA PRO A 59 -15.76 -8.64 -3.36
C PRO A 59 -15.60 -10.14 -3.11
N THR A 60 -15.07 -10.86 -4.10
CA THR A 60 -14.59 -12.24 -3.92
C THR A 60 -13.28 -12.28 -3.12
N ALA A 61 -12.86 -13.47 -2.68
CA ALA A 61 -11.58 -13.64 -2.00
C ALA A 61 -10.38 -13.21 -2.88
N ALA A 62 -10.43 -13.51 -4.18
CA ALA A 62 -9.40 -13.10 -5.13
C ALA A 62 -9.33 -11.58 -5.30
N GLN A 63 -10.49 -10.92 -5.37
CA GLN A 63 -10.60 -9.47 -5.45
C GLN A 63 -10.13 -8.78 -4.17
N LEU A 64 -10.41 -9.34 -3.00
CA LEU A 64 -9.84 -8.87 -1.72
C LEU A 64 -8.31 -8.99 -1.71
N GLY A 65 -7.78 -10.09 -2.21
CA GLY A 65 -6.32 -10.28 -2.36
C GLY A 65 -5.70 -9.25 -3.30
N LEU A 66 -6.36 -8.92 -4.41
CA LEU A 66 -5.95 -7.84 -5.31
C LEU A 66 -5.99 -6.48 -4.59
N ALA A 67 -7.06 -6.18 -3.88
CA ALA A 67 -7.20 -4.92 -3.15
C ALA A 67 -6.10 -4.74 -2.10
N ALA A 68 -5.74 -5.81 -1.38
CA ALA A 68 -4.64 -5.78 -0.42
C ALA A 68 -3.29 -5.48 -1.09
N ARG A 69 -2.99 -6.10 -2.24
CA ARG A 69 -1.78 -5.83 -3.03
C ARG A 69 -1.78 -4.41 -3.62
N ALA A 70 -2.95 -3.91 -4.00
CA ALA A 70 -3.14 -2.55 -4.47
C ALA A 70 -3.02 -1.52 -3.34
N GLY A 71 -2.85 -1.91 -2.08
CA GLY A 71 -2.58 -0.99 -0.97
C GLY A 71 -3.78 -0.70 -0.07
N VAL A 72 -4.94 -1.34 -0.28
CA VAL A 72 -6.06 -1.26 0.67
C VAL A 72 -5.63 -1.88 2.00
N LYS A 73 -5.73 -1.11 3.08
CA LYS A 73 -5.33 -1.54 4.43
C LYS A 73 -6.50 -1.82 5.36
N HIS A 74 -7.64 -1.18 5.11
CA HIS A 74 -8.82 -1.27 5.96
C HIS A 74 -10.03 -1.60 5.09
N VAL A 75 -10.80 -2.61 5.52
CA VAL A 75 -12.07 -2.99 4.91
C VAL A 75 -13.14 -2.83 5.97
N ILE A 76 -14.16 -2.05 5.67
CA ILE A 76 -15.33 -1.87 6.52
C ILE A 76 -16.46 -2.67 5.89
N ASN A 77 -16.83 -3.80 6.50
CA ASN A 77 -17.99 -4.56 6.08
C ASN A 77 -19.23 -3.98 6.76
N LEU A 78 -20.19 -3.51 5.97
CA LEU A 78 -21.45 -2.94 6.46
C LEU A 78 -22.56 -3.99 6.58
N ARG A 79 -22.32 -5.23 6.14
CA ARG A 79 -23.29 -6.32 6.25
C ARG A 79 -23.42 -6.79 7.69
N THR A 80 -24.60 -7.28 8.03
CA THR A 80 -24.83 -7.88 9.35
C THR A 80 -24.27 -9.30 9.41
N ALA A 81 -23.98 -9.76 10.62
CA ALA A 81 -23.48 -11.12 10.85
C ALA A 81 -24.42 -12.16 10.20
N GLY A 82 -23.87 -13.04 9.37
CA GLY A 82 -24.60 -14.04 8.58
C GLY A 82 -24.89 -13.65 7.13
N GLU A 83 -24.76 -12.37 6.75
CA GLU A 83 -24.88 -11.95 5.35
C GLU A 83 -23.52 -11.93 4.61
N GLU A 84 -22.41 -11.92 5.35
CA GLU A 84 -21.05 -11.90 4.79
C GLU A 84 -20.63 -13.16 4.02
N VAL A 85 -21.34 -14.27 4.20
CA VAL A 85 -21.04 -15.59 3.60
C VAL A 85 -21.59 -15.77 2.18
N ALA A 86 -22.38 -14.81 1.68
CA ALA A 86 -23.23 -15.01 0.50
C ALA A 86 -22.57 -14.65 -0.85
N PHE A 87 -21.28 -14.89 -1.05
CA PHE A 87 -20.76 -15.06 -2.42
C PHE A 87 -20.37 -16.53 -2.62
N ASN A 88 -21.37 -17.33 -2.99
CA ASN A 88 -21.18 -18.68 -3.47
C ASN A 88 -20.65 -18.60 -4.90
N GLU A 89 -19.36 -18.86 -5.10
CA GLU A 89 -18.75 -19.13 -6.40
C GLU A 89 -19.28 -20.49 -6.90
N GLY A 90 -20.54 -20.51 -7.34
CA GLY A 90 -21.16 -21.64 -8.03
C GLY A 90 -20.98 -21.54 -9.53
#